data_AF-A0A9E5RTN0-F1
#
_entry.id   AF-A0A9E5RTN0-F1
#
_cell.length_a   1.000
_cell.length_b   1.000
_cell.length_c   1.000
_cell.angle_alpha   90.00
_cell.angle_beta   90.00
_cell.angle_gamma   90.00
#
_symmetry.space_group_name_H-M   'P 1'
#
loop_
_entity.id
_entity.type
_entity.pdbx_description
1 polymer ?
#
loop_
_entity_poly.entity_id
_entity_poly.type
_entity_poly.pdbx_seq_one_letter_code
_entity_poly.pdbx_strand_id
1 'polypeptide(L)'
;MSHPFPTPPITPFERLQAADGLLINAIRWRKAHDYHRLRQNVHYQSLNQPGIVCGLGVRIIPAPRNIEGQFRDNRWVQIQPGIAIDLLGNLIVVPEVFPFRIATEVRGADAVLVYLVASYVDPNELRRSSQKDIVQETFRIDEKSTLPTSSEIELCRVLLQPGEVTVTPPLDVFFPGYNNIDLRYRVQAQSRPQALVRMAQVNNNDKECARNFFNLSYLLQSVESLYPSLRGTEEVGQATWSENLQEYDILYLTGKQALTLNGNEFENLKNYLNLGGVLLVDAPLDATPLIESINALAQQLESPLRALEEQRRDHPLRTKPFLFAALPIVNQQPIQILTGGGIILVMGNIGSIWGLDSKLSLPRLTIRTAQELGINILLYAWKRRQFIGLQQEDISGQW
;
A
#
# COMPACT_ATOMS: atom_id res chain seq x y z
N MET A 1 12.09 -4.72 0.27
CA MET A 1 11.44 -6.05 0.44
C MET A 1 9.95 -5.85 0.63
N SER A 2 9.13 -6.49 -0.21
CA SER A 2 8.04 -5.77 -0.90
C SER A 2 6.65 -6.44 -0.87
N HIS A 3 6.32 -7.20 0.16
CA HIS A 3 4.91 -7.58 0.40
C HIS A 3 4.41 -6.90 1.68
N PRO A 4 3.43 -5.97 1.60
CA PRO A 4 2.85 -5.32 2.79
C PRO A 4 2.20 -6.34 3.74
N PHE A 5 1.91 -7.54 3.22
CA PHE A 5 1.28 -8.63 3.95
C PHE A 5 2.15 -9.88 3.75
N PRO A 6 2.89 -10.35 4.77
CA PRO A 6 3.70 -11.56 4.63
C PRO A 6 2.80 -12.76 4.27
N THR A 7 3.34 -13.69 3.51
CA THR A 7 2.71 -15.00 3.33
C THR A 7 2.88 -15.81 4.61
N PRO A 8 1.92 -16.67 4.97
CA PRO A 8 2.09 -17.59 6.08
C PRO A 8 3.25 -18.55 5.77
N PRO A 9 3.93 -19.08 6.80
CA PRO A 9 5.06 -19.99 6.60
C PRO A 9 4.64 -21.25 5.84
N ILE A 10 5.44 -21.64 4.84
CA ILE A 10 5.23 -22.85 4.03
C ILE A 10 5.78 -24.07 4.79
N THR A 11 5.24 -24.32 5.98
CA THR A 11 5.63 -25.45 6.85
C THR A 11 4.40 -26.19 7.33
N PRO A 12 4.40 -27.54 7.37
CA PRO A 12 3.30 -28.31 7.93
C PRO A 12 3.04 -27.95 9.40
N PHE A 13 1.76 -27.87 9.78
CA PHE A 13 1.42 -27.64 11.19
C PHE A 13 1.49 -28.92 12.00
N GLU A 14 2.12 -28.84 13.17
CA GLU A 14 2.15 -29.91 14.15
C GLU A 14 1.03 -29.78 15.17
N ARG A 15 0.26 -30.85 15.36
CA ARG A 15 -0.78 -30.92 16.41
C ARG A 15 -0.45 -32.00 17.43
N LEU A 16 -0.94 -31.84 18.65
CA LEU A 16 -0.92 -32.92 19.64
C LEU A 16 -1.82 -34.06 19.17
N GLN A 17 -1.29 -35.28 19.12
CA GLN A 17 -2.08 -36.49 18.90
C GLN A 17 -2.60 -36.99 20.25
N ALA A 18 -3.92 -36.92 20.44
CA ALA A 18 -4.57 -37.52 21.60
C ALA A 18 -4.69 -39.04 21.40
N ALA A 19 -4.33 -39.80 22.43
CA ALA A 19 -4.44 -41.25 22.49
C ALA A 19 -4.80 -41.68 23.92
N ASP A 20 -5.41 -42.85 24.09
CA ASP A 20 -5.78 -43.36 25.41
C ASP A 20 -4.55 -43.52 26.30
N GLY A 21 -4.70 -43.12 27.58
CA GLY A 21 -3.60 -43.12 28.54
C GLY A 21 -2.61 -41.96 28.38
N LEU A 22 -2.82 -41.03 27.42
CA LEU A 22 -1.98 -39.84 27.30
C LEU A 22 -2.15 -38.93 28.52
N LEU A 23 -1.09 -38.81 29.33
CA LEU A 23 -1.05 -37.86 30.44
C LEU A 23 -1.11 -36.40 29.92
N ILE A 24 -2.11 -35.63 30.32
CA ILE A 24 -2.17 -34.19 30.02
C ILE A 24 -1.40 -33.42 31.09
N ASN A 25 -0.44 -32.60 30.66
CA ASN A 25 0.30 -31.67 31.50
C ASN A 25 0.27 -30.26 30.87
N ALA A 26 0.80 -29.26 31.57
CA ALA A 26 0.77 -27.87 31.11
C ALA A 26 1.44 -27.68 29.72
N ILE A 27 2.52 -28.41 29.43
CA ILE A 27 3.23 -28.32 28.15
C ILE A 27 2.37 -28.86 27.00
N ARG A 28 1.76 -30.04 27.18
CA ARG A 28 0.88 -30.65 26.17
C ARG A 28 -0.40 -29.84 25.96
N TRP A 29 -0.97 -29.33 27.06
CA TRP A 29 -2.12 -28.43 27.00
C TRP A 29 -1.79 -27.16 26.23
N ARG A 30 -0.65 -26.52 26.53
CA ARG A 30 -0.16 -25.35 25.79
C ARG A 30 0.06 -25.65 24.31
N LYS A 31 0.72 -26.76 23.96
CA LYS A 31 0.92 -27.16 22.56
C LYS A 31 -0.40 -27.31 21.79
N ALA A 32 -1.45 -27.83 22.42
CA ALA A 32 -2.77 -27.93 21.79
C ALA A 32 -3.40 -26.54 21.54
N HIS A 33 -3.29 -25.60 22.48
CA HIS A 33 -3.82 -24.24 22.33
C HIS A 33 -3.03 -23.42 21.32
N ASP A 34 -1.71 -23.54 21.33
CA ASP A 34 -0.82 -22.87 20.37
C ASP A 34 -1.12 -23.33 18.94
N TYR A 35 -1.44 -24.61 18.73
CA TYR A 35 -1.88 -25.11 17.42
C TYR A 35 -3.17 -24.41 16.94
N HIS A 36 -4.16 -24.25 17.82
CA HIS A 36 -5.40 -23.55 17.47
C HIS A 36 -5.16 -22.07 17.17
N ARG A 37 -4.34 -21.39 17.99
CA ARG A 37 -3.93 -19.99 17.79
C ARG A 37 -3.20 -19.81 16.45
N LEU A 38 -2.24 -20.69 16.16
CA LEU A 38 -1.51 -20.69 14.90
C LEU A 38 -2.45 -20.86 13.69
N ARG A 39 -3.39 -21.81 13.77
CA ARG A 39 -4.40 -22.02 12.71
C ARG A 39 -5.29 -20.81 12.48
N GLN A 40 -5.73 -20.15 13.56
CA GLN A 40 -6.51 -18.92 13.49
C GLN A 40 -5.71 -17.77 12.87
N ASN A 41 -4.48 -17.56 13.33
CA ASN A 41 -3.60 -16.50 12.83
C ASN A 41 -3.29 -16.70 11.35
N VAL A 42 -2.95 -17.92 10.93
CA VAL A 42 -2.71 -18.23 9.51
C VAL A 42 -3.96 -18.02 8.66
N HIS A 43 -5.14 -18.40 9.15
CA HIS A 43 -6.38 -18.14 8.45
C HIS A 43 -6.60 -16.63 8.25
N TYR A 44 -6.36 -15.83 9.29
CA TYR A 44 -6.48 -14.38 9.21
C TYR A 44 -5.46 -13.78 8.24
N GLN A 45 -4.17 -14.08 8.40
CA GLN A 45 -3.07 -13.59 7.55
C GLN A 45 -3.27 -13.92 6.06
N SER A 46 -3.88 -15.06 5.78
CA SER A 46 -4.18 -15.51 4.42
C SER A 46 -5.27 -14.68 3.73
N LEU A 47 -6.23 -14.12 4.47
CA LEU A 47 -7.48 -13.59 3.91
C LEU A 47 -7.77 -12.14 4.27
N ASN A 48 -7.16 -11.62 5.33
CA ASN A 48 -7.50 -10.32 5.91
C ASN A 48 -6.24 -9.47 6.12
N GLN A 49 -6.45 -8.16 6.13
CA GLN A 49 -5.42 -7.20 6.50
C GLN A 49 -5.59 -6.74 7.95
N PRO A 50 -4.53 -6.27 8.61
CA PRO A 50 -4.64 -5.63 9.91
C PRO A 50 -5.52 -4.39 9.86
N GLY A 51 -6.07 -4.04 11.01
CA GLY A 51 -6.78 -2.78 11.18
C GLY A 51 -7.74 -2.78 12.36
N ILE A 52 -8.45 -1.68 12.48
CA ILE A 52 -9.49 -1.46 13.50
C ILE A 52 -10.75 -2.19 13.06
N VAL A 53 -11.32 -2.99 13.96
CA VAL A 53 -12.60 -3.69 13.75
C VAL A 53 -13.76 -2.77 14.17
N CYS A 54 -13.64 -2.15 15.35
CA CYS A 54 -14.61 -1.19 15.86
C CYS A 54 -14.00 -0.31 16.96
N GLY A 55 -14.57 0.87 17.17
CA GLY A 55 -14.17 1.76 18.27
C GLY A 55 -12.79 2.38 18.06
N LEU A 56 -11.99 2.44 19.13
CA LEU A 56 -10.62 3.00 19.14
C LEU A 56 -10.53 4.43 18.59
N GLY A 57 -11.55 5.24 18.86
CA GLY A 57 -11.51 6.67 18.57
C GLY A 57 -10.53 7.39 19.50
N VAL A 58 -10.00 8.53 19.08
CA VAL A 58 -9.14 9.38 19.91
C VAL A 58 -9.79 10.75 20.04
N ARG A 59 -9.96 11.23 21.26
CA ARG A 59 -10.47 12.58 21.54
C ARG A 59 -9.55 13.34 22.49
N ILE A 60 -9.54 14.65 22.39
CA ILE A 60 -8.75 15.51 23.30
C ILE A 60 -9.48 15.63 24.63
N ILE A 61 -8.73 15.58 25.72
CA ILE A 61 -9.24 15.78 27.07
C ILE A 61 -8.33 16.74 27.84
N PRO A 62 -8.83 17.43 28.87
CA PRO A 62 -7.95 18.09 29.83
C PRO A 62 -7.12 17.05 30.59
N ALA A 63 -5.99 17.49 31.15
CA ALA A 63 -5.17 16.64 32.02
C ALA A 63 -6.00 16.03 33.17
N PRO A 64 -5.91 14.71 33.43
CA PRO A 64 -6.63 14.08 34.52
C PRO A 64 -6.27 14.68 35.89
N ARG A 65 -7.26 14.83 36.77
CA ARG A 65 -7.10 15.53 38.07
C ARG A 65 -6.05 14.90 39.00
N ASN A 66 -5.84 13.60 38.87
CA ASN A 66 -4.95 12.78 39.70
C ASN A 66 -3.48 12.78 39.25
N ILE A 67 -3.14 13.55 38.21
CA ILE A 67 -1.78 13.61 37.66
C ILE A 67 -0.97 14.76 38.30
N GLU A 68 0.33 14.55 38.48
CA GLU A 68 1.30 15.54 38.99
C GLU A 68 1.26 16.85 38.18
N GLY A 69 1.48 17.97 38.86
CA GLY A 69 1.35 19.31 38.27
C GLY A 69 2.16 19.52 36.99
N GLN A 70 3.37 18.95 36.91
CA GLN A 70 4.26 19.08 35.75
C GLN A 70 3.71 18.43 34.47
N PHE A 71 2.75 17.51 34.59
CA PHE A 71 2.10 16.84 33.47
C PHE A 71 0.69 17.37 33.21
N ARG A 72 0.25 18.44 33.90
CA ARG A 72 -1.04 19.09 33.69
C ARG A 72 -0.96 20.11 32.55
N ASP A 73 -0.76 19.61 31.35
CA ASP A 73 -0.67 20.40 30.12
C ASP A 73 -1.77 20.02 29.10
N ASN A 74 -1.77 20.68 27.94
CA ASN A 74 -2.77 20.48 26.89
C ASN A 74 -2.36 19.39 25.89
N ARG A 75 -1.70 18.33 26.37
CA ARG A 75 -1.20 17.21 25.55
C ARG A 75 -1.94 15.90 25.77
N TRP A 76 -3.08 15.96 26.44
CA TRP A 76 -3.83 14.78 26.82
C TRP A 76 -4.89 14.42 25.80
N VAL A 77 -4.91 13.14 25.47
CA VAL A 77 -5.94 12.52 24.64
C VAL A 77 -6.53 11.34 25.39
N GLN A 78 -7.70 10.90 24.95
CA GLN A 78 -8.39 9.73 25.47
C GLN A 78 -8.70 8.79 24.32
N ILE A 79 -8.14 7.59 24.40
CA ILE A 79 -8.47 6.48 23.54
C ILE A 79 -9.81 5.90 24.02
N GLN A 80 -10.76 5.75 23.10
CA GLN A 80 -12.06 5.13 23.36
C GLN A 80 -11.95 3.61 23.27
N PRO A 81 -12.83 2.85 23.96
CA PRO A 81 -12.88 1.41 23.85
C PRO A 81 -13.01 0.92 22.40
N GLY A 82 -12.48 -0.26 22.13
CA GLY A 82 -12.58 -0.87 20.81
C GLY A 82 -11.66 -2.05 20.60
N ILE A 83 -11.69 -2.57 19.38
CA ILE A 83 -10.99 -3.78 18.98
C ILE A 83 -10.24 -3.52 17.67
N ALA A 84 -9.00 -3.99 17.60
CA ALA A 84 -8.22 -4.07 16.38
C ALA A 84 -7.58 -5.46 16.23
N ILE A 85 -7.05 -5.74 15.04
CA ILE A 85 -6.29 -6.96 14.73
C ILE A 85 -4.98 -6.53 14.09
N ASP A 86 -3.85 -7.02 14.61
CA ASP A 86 -2.53 -6.75 14.04
C ASP A 86 -2.23 -7.62 12.80
N LEU A 87 -1.07 -7.42 12.16
CA LEU A 87 -0.71 -8.16 10.94
C LEU A 87 -0.47 -9.65 11.23
N LEU A 88 -0.19 -9.99 12.49
CA LEU A 88 0.04 -11.36 12.93
C LEU A 88 -1.28 -12.08 13.24
N GLY A 89 -2.41 -11.37 13.30
CA GLY A 89 -3.73 -11.91 13.63
C GLY A 89 -4.08 -11.83 15.12
N ASN A 90 -3.29 -11.13 15.93
CA ASN A 90 -3.57 -10.96 17.35
C ASN A 90 -4.65 -9.89 17.57
N LEU A 91 -5.58 -10.17 18.46
CA LEU A 91 -6.63 -9.23 18.85
C LEU A 91 -6.09 -8.21 19.86
N ILE A 92 -6.29 -6.93 19.57
CA ILE A 92 -5.96 -5.83 20.46
C ILE A 92 -7.28 -5.29 21.01
N VAL A 93 -7.56 -5.56 22.28
CA VAL A 93 -8.80 -5.14 22.93
C VAL A 93 -8.51 -4.05 23.95
N VAL A 94 -9.07 -2.86 23.71
CA VAL A 94 -9.09 -1.75 24.67
C VAL A 94 -10.49 -1.73 25.30
N PRO A 95 -10.67 -2.25 26.53
CA PRO A 95 -12.01 -2.48 27.08
C PRO A 95 -12.64 -1.21 27.68
N GLU A 96 -11.81 -0.27 28.13
CA GLU A 96 -12.22 0.95 28.82
C GLU A 96 -11.52 2.17 28.23
N VAL A 97 -12.03 3.37 28.55
CA VAL A 97 -11.38 4.61 28.13
C VAL A 97 -9.97 4.71 28.72
N PHE A 98 -9.00 5.07 27.89
CA PHE A 98 -7.59 5.14 28.30
C PHE A 98 -7.05 6.57 28.10
N PRO A 99 -6.77 7.32 29.17
CA PRO A 99 -6.11 8.62 29.06
C PRO A 99 -4.63 8.43 28.72
N PHE A 100 -4.15 9.15 27.72
CA PHE A 100 -2.77 9.10 27.26
C PHE A 100 -2.25 10.52 27.07
N ARG A 101 -1.00 10.77 27.47
CA ARG A 101 -0.33 12.06 27.30
C ARG A 101 0.71 11.95 26.21
N ILE A 102 0.64 12.81 25.21
CA ILE A 102 1.68 12.95 24.20
C ILE A 102 2.93 13.56 24.86
N ALA A 103 3.98 12.77 24.92
CA ALA A 103 5.21 13.07 25.64
C ALA A 103 6.23 13.79 24.77
N THR A 104 6.20 13.63 23.44
CA THR A 104 7.19 14.25 22.56
C THR A 104 7.20 15.76 22.70
N GLU A 105 8.42 16.30 22.80
CA GLU A 105 8.71 17.72 22.77
C GLU A 105 9.48 18.05 21.49
N VAL A 106 9.11 19.14 20.82
CA VAL A 106 9.79 19.58 19.61
C VAL A 106 10.82 20.63 19.97
N ARG A 107 12.06 20.18 20.18
CA ARG A 107 13.19 21.04 20.59
C ARG A 107 13.96 21.64 19.40
N GLY A 108 13.76 21.11 18.19
CA GLY A 108 14.39 21.57 16.96
C GLY A 108 13.55 22.62 16.22
N ALA A 109 14.07 23.07 15.07
CA ALA A 109 13.33 23.96 14.16
C ALA A 109 12.30 23.23 13.30
N ASP A 110 12.41 21.90 13.20
CA ASP A 110 11.57 21.09 12.31
C ASP A 110 10.40 20.47 13.07
N ALA A 111 9.27 20.38 12.39
CA ALA A 111 8.10 19.68 12.90
C ALA A 111 8.37 18.17 13.02
N VAL A 112 7.76 17.52 14.01
CA VAL A 112 7.90 16.08 14.27
C VAL A 112 6.55 15.41 14.14
N LEU A 113 6.43 14.43 13.24
CA LEU A 113 5.25 13.60 13.13
C LEU A 113 5.29 12.51 14.21
N VAL A 114 4.26 12.45 15.05
CA VAL A 114 4.10 11.41 16.06
C VAL A 114 2.88 10.56 15.76
N TYR A 115 2.99 9.26 16.04
CA TYR A 115 1.96 8.26 15.88
C TYR A 115 1.56 7.74 17.24
N LEU A 116 0.25 7.65 17.50
CA LEU A 116 -0.27 6.87 18.62
C LEU A 116 -0.66 5.51 18.08
N VAL A 117 -0.11 4.46 18.68
CA VAL A 117 -0.31 3.09 18.23
C VAL A 117 -0.83 2.22 19.36
N ALA A 118 -1.64 1.21 19.00
CA ALA A 118 -2.01 0.13 19.90
C ALA A 118 -1.32 -1.18 19.48
N SER A 119 -0.90 -2.00 20.44
CA SER A 119 -0.30 -3.31 20.19
C SER A 119 -0.79 -4.36 21.18
N TYR A 120 -0.78 -5.62 20.75
CA TYR A 120 -1.05 -6.78 21.62
C TYR A 120 0.15 -7.05 22.52
N VAL A 121 -0.11 -7.48 23.75
CA VAL A 121 0.93 -7.91 24.68
C VAL A 121 0.55 -9.29 25.22
N ASP A 122 1.41 -10.28 24.99
CA ASP A 122 1.23 -11.60 25.60
C ASP A 122 1.51 -11.47 27.11
N PRO A 123 0.52 -11.75 27.98
CA PRO A 123 0.71 -11.62 29.42
C PRO A 123 1.80 -12.53 29.99
N ASN A 124 2.17 -13.61 29.30
CA ASN A 124 3.25 -14.51 29.72
C ASN A 124 4.63 -13.85 29.62
N GLU A 125 4.78 -12.80 28.80
CA GLU A 125 6.03 -12.03 28.69
C GLU A 125 6.17 -10.98 29.80
N LEU A 126 5.09 -10.68 30.51
CA LEU A 126 5.10 -9.70 31.59
C LEU A 126 5.76 -10.30 32.84
N ARG A 127 6.81 -9.63 33.34
CA ARG A 127 7.59 -10.04 34.53
C ARG A 127 6.78 -10.12 35.84
N ARG A 128 5.50 -9.74 35.84
CA ARG A 128 4.60 -9.90 36.98
C ARG A 128 3.93 -11.27 36.92
N SER A 129 4.58 -12.29 37.47
CA SER A 129 3.94 -13.58 37.71
C SER A 129 2.89 -13.43 38.83
N SER A 130 1.69 -12.96 38.51
CA SER A 130 0.57 -13.17 39.41
C SER A 130 0.19 -14.65 39.33
N GLN A 131 0.17 -15.37 40.46
CA GLN A 131 -0.38 -16.72 40.59
C GLN A 131 -1.91 -16.70 40.41
N LYS A 132 -2.38 -16.25 39.25
CA LYS A 132 -3.80 -16.27 38.89
C LYS A 132 -4.01 -17.44 37.93
N ASP A 133 -5.00 -18.27 38.24
CA ASP A 133 -5.41 -19.37 37.37
C ASP A 133 -6.01 -18.88 36.05
N ILE A 134 -6.45 -17.61 36.02
CA ILE A 134 -7.01 -16.94 34.84
C ILE A 134 -6.10 -15.77 34.47
N VAL A 135 -5.63 -15.80 33.22
CA VAL A 135 -4.81 -14.75 32.62
C VAL A 135 -5.66 -14.03 31.58
N GLN A 136 -5.78 -12.71 31.72
CA GLN A 136 -6.46 -11.86 30.76
C GLN A 136 -5.43 -11.29 29.78
N GLU A 137 -5.74 -11.35 28.49
CA GLU A 137 -4.94 -10.69 27.45
C GLU A 137 -4.88 -9.18 27.68
N THR A 138 -3.78 -8.55 27.27
CA THR A 138 -3.56 -7.13 27.52
C THR A 138 -3.03 -6.44 26.28
N PHE A 139 -3.00 -5.11 26.36
CA PHE A 139 -2.63 -4.23 25.26
C PHE A 139 -1.64 -3.19 25.76
N ARG A 140 -0.95 -2.56 24.81
CA ARG A 140 -0.12 -1.40 25.07
C ARG A 140 -0.49 -0.28 24.11
N ILE A 141 -0.52 0.94 24.64
CA ILE A 141 -0.64 2.17 23.85
C ILE A 141 0.70 2.88 23.96
N ASP A 142 1.30 3.17 22.81
CA ASP A 142 2.59 3.85 22.73
C ASP A 142 2.51 5.05 21.79
N GLU A 143 3.43 5.98 22.00
CA GLU A 143 3.73 7.06 21.07
C GLU A 143 5.06 6.79 20.37
N LYS A 144 5.12 7.02 19.06
CA LYS A 144 6.32 6.80 18.25
C LYS A 144 6.53 7.94 17.25
N SER A 145 7.78 8.23 16.91
CA SER A 145 8.16 9.13 15.82
C SER A 145 8.57 8.40 14.54
N THR A 146 8.44 7.07 14.53
CA THR A 146 8.68 6.20 13.39
C THR A 146 7.38 5.52 12.96
N LEU A 147 7.34 5.05 11.71
CA LEU A 147 6.19 4.34 11.17
C LEU A 147 5.81 3.12 12.05
N PRO A 148 4.50 2.84 12.20
CA PRO A 148 4.03 1.64 12.88
C PRO A 148 4.61 0.36 12.27
N THR A 149 4.92 -0.60 13.13
CA THR A 149 5.38 -1.94 12.76
C THR A 149 4.21 -2.88 12.48
N SER A 150 4.49 -4.11 12.04
CA SER A 150 3.47 -5.12 11.74
C SER A 150 2.59 -5.52 12.94
N SER A 151 3.09 -5.39 14.17
CA SER A 151 2.35 -5.70 15.41
C SER A 151 1.60 -4.50 16.00
N GLU A 152 1.61 -3.36 15.31
CA GLU A 152 1.07 -2.10 15.80
C GLU A 152 -0.04 -1.59 14.87
N ILE A 153 -1.06 -0.98 15.47
CA ILE A 153 -2.19 -0.38 14.76
C ILE A 153 -2.23 1.12 15.07
N GLU A 154 -2.12 1.93 14.02
CA GLU A 154 -2.23 3.40 14.13
C GLU A 154 -3.63 3.80 14.57
N LEU A 155 -3.71 4.52 15.69
CA LEU A 155 -4.94 5.11 16.22
C LEU A 155 -5.14 6.53 15.70
N CYS A 156 -4.07 7.31 15.67
CA CYS A 156 -4.01 8.65 15.09
C CYS A 156 -2.55 9.07 14.90
N ARG A 157 -2.34 10.15 14.15
CA ARG A 157 -1.07 10.87 14.10
C ARG A 157 -1.25 12.35 14.41
N VAL A 158 -0.18 13.01 14.84
CA VAL A 158 -0.16 14.45 15.10
C VAL A 158 1.15 15.02 14.56
N LEU A 159 1.07 16.05 13.72
CA LEU A 159 2.25 16.78 13.27
C LEU A 159 2.58 17.89 14.27
N LEU A 160 3.56 17.67 15.13
CA LEU A 160 3.92 18.60 16.19
C LEU A 160 4.84 19.69 15.65
N GLN A 161 4.51 20.96 15.91
CA GLN A 161 5.37 22.10 15.56
C GLN A 161 6.35 22.44 16.69
N PRO A 162 7.48 23.11 16.38
CA PRO A 162 8.40 23.65 17.39
C PRO A 162 7.70 24.55 18.42
N GLY A 163 8.19 24.49 19.66
CA GLY A 163 7.70 25.31 20.77
C GLY A 163 6.75 24.57 21.71
N GLU A 164 5.80 25.31 22.30
CA GLU A 164 4.84 24.74 23.24
C GLU A 164 3.84 23.83 22.51
N VAL A 165 3.87 22.54 22.86
CA VAL A 165 3.00 21.54 22.26
C VAL A 165 1.63 21.57 22.95
N THR A 166 0.61 22.00 22.20
CA THR A 166 -0.80 21.97 22.60
C THR A 166 -1.59 21.25 21.53
N VAL A 167 -2.19 20.12 21.89
CA VAL A 167 -2.96 19.28 20.96
C VAL A 167 -4.39 19.80 20.86
N THR A 168 -4.85 20.05 19.64
CA THR A 168 -6.15 20.69 19.37
C THR A 168 -6.95 19.91 18.32
N PRO A 169 -8.30 20.00 18.31
CA PRO A 169 -9.07 19.39 17.25
C PRO A 169 -8.84 20.16 15.94
N PRO A 170 -8.82 19.49 14.78
CA PRO A 170 -8.73 20.19 13.50
C PRO A 170 -9.98 21.02 13.24
N LEU A 171 -9.82 22.18 12.61
CA LEU A 171 -10.96 22.98 12.12
C LEU A 171 -11.69 22.26 10.98
N ASP A 172 -10.93 21.59 10.12
CA ASP A 172 -11.44 20.70 9.08
C ASP A 172 -10.78 19.32 9.24
N VAL A 173 -11.61 18.30 9.49
CA VAL A 173 -11.16 16.92 9.71
C VAL A 173 -10.48 16.30 8.48
N PHE A 174 -10.70 16.86 7.29
CA PHE A 174 -10.03 16.43 6.06
C PHE A 174 -8.68 17.11 5.85
N PHE A 175 -8.40 18.20 6.56
CA PHE A 175 -7.13 18.94 6.50
C PHE A 175 -6.56 19.29 7.89
N PRO A 176 -6.19 18.29 8.72
CA PRO A 176 -5.51 18.55 9.99
C PRO A 176 -4.19 19.27 9.78
N GLY A 177 -3.96 20.34 10.54
CA GLY A 177 -2.73 21.12 10.54
C GLY A 177 -1.78 20.74 11.68
N TYR A 178 -0.88 21.66 12.02
CA TYR A 178 0.03 21.49 13.14
C TYR A 178 -0.71 21.31 14.46
N ASN A 179 -0.20 20.39 15.28
CA ASN A 179 -0.74 19.97 16.57
C ASN A 179 -2.20 19.51 16.54
N ASN A 180 -2.77 19.24 15.35
CA ASN A 180 -4.11 18.67 15.24
C ASN A 180 -4.07 17.15 15.29
N ILE A 181 -5.07 16.55 15.94
CA ILE A 181 -5.30 15.11 15.80
C ILE A 181 -5.72 14.81 14.36
N ASP A 182 -4.97 13.93 13.71
CA ASP A 182 -5.28 13.39 12.39
C ASP A 182 -5.73 11.93 12.49
N LEU A 183 -6.99 11.69 12.13
CA LEU A 183 -7.63 10.37 12.16
C LEU A 183 -7.77 9.73 10.78
N ARG A 184 -7.32 10.41 9.71
CA ARG A 184 -7.61 10.00 8.31
C ARG A 184 -6.93 8.69 7.91
N TYR A 185 -5.82 8.35 8.57
CA TYR A 185 -4.97 7.21 8.21
C TYR A 185 -5.27 5.93 9.00
N ARG A 186 -6.38 5.92 9.76
CA ARG A 186 -6.83 4.74 10.49
C ARG A 186 -7.29 3.66 9.53
N VAL A 187 -6.55 2.57 9.45
CA VAL A 187 -6.91 1.43 8.59
C VAL A 187 -8.00 0.59 9.27
N GLN A 188 -9.09 0.32 8.55
CA GLN A 188 -10.09 -0.65 9.00
C GLN A 188 -9.65 -2.08 8.65
N ALA A 189 -9.98 -3.02 9.53
CA ALA A 189 -9.82 -4.44 9.24
C ALA A 189 -10.77 -4.81 8.08
N GLN A 190 -10.22 -5.45 7.05
CA GLN A 190 -10.97 -5.85 5.86
C GLN A 190 -10.31 -7.03 5.15
N SER A 191 -10.94 -7.52 4.10
CA SER A 191 -10.35 -8.54 3.24
C SER A 191 -9.05 -8.05 2.61
N ARG A 192 -8.04 -8.91 2.61
CA ARG A 192 -6.73 -8.65 2.01
C ARG A 192 -6.90 -8.56 0.49
N PRO A 193 -6.35 -7.54 -0.18
CA PRO A 193 -6.32 -7.53 -1.64
C PRO A 193 -5.47 -8.71 -2.13
N GLN A 194 -5.84 -9.30 -3.27
CA GLN A 194 -5.06 -10.37 -3.88
C GLN A 194 -3.66 -9.91 -4.28
N ALA A 195 -3.49 -8.61 -4.52
CA ALA A 195 -2.27 -8.01 -4.99
C ALA A 195 -2.11 -6.56 -4.55
N LEU A 196 -0.88 -6.18 -4.24
CA LEU A 196 -0.44 -4.79 -4.12
C LEU A 196 0.39 -4.45 -5.35
N VAL A 197 0.02 -3.42 -6.10
CA VAL A 197 0.77 -2.94 -7.28
C VAL A 197 1.60 -1.73 -6.89
N ARG A 198 2.90 -1.80 -7.21
CA ARG A 198 3.87 -0.73 -7.03
C ARG A 198 4.15 -0.05 -8.35
N MET A 199 3.90 1.25 -8.42
CA MET A 199 4.15 2.07 -9.61
C MET A 199 5.24 3.10 -9.31
N ALA A 200 6.13 3.32 -10.27
CA ALA A 200 7.04 4.46 -10.24
C ALA A 200 7.02 5.23 -11.56
N GLN A 201 7.17 6.55 -11.48
CA GLN A 201 7.54 7.35 -12.64
C GLN A 201 9.05 7.27 -12.86
N VAL A 202 9.49 7.05 -14.10
CA VAL A 202 10.90 7.09 -14.45
C VAL A 202 11.32 8.51 -14.79
N ASN A 203 12.27 9.03 -14.02
CA ASN A 203 12.82 10.35 -14.25
C ASN A 203 13.67 10.34 -15.54
N ASN A 204 13.48 11.37 -16.37
CA ASN A 204 14.23 11.55 -17.61
C ASN A 204 14.48 13.05 -17.86
N ASN A 205 15.28 13.37 -18.86
CA ASN A 205 15.70 14.75 -19.15
C ASN A 205 14.62 15.62 -19.81
N ASP A 206 13.42 15.09 -20.06
CA ASP A 206 12.31 15.83 -20.61
C ASP A 206 11.66 16.73 -19.55
N LYS A 207 11.41 17.98 -19.91
CA LYS A 207 10.71 18.95 -19.05
C LYS A 207 9.26 18.54 -18.76
N GLU A 208 8.66 17.73 -19.63
CA GLU A 208 7.30 17.22 -19.48
C GLU A 208 7.22 15.85 -18.79
N CYS A 209 8.35 15.28 -18.31
CA CYS A 209 8.37 13.92 -17.72
C CYS A 209 7.47 13.77 -16.48
N ALA A 210 7.33 14.83 -15.67
CA ALA A 210 6.54 14.83 -14.45
C ALA A 210 5.10 15.33 -14.64
N ARG A 211 4.66 15.59 -15.87
CA ARG A 211 3.37 16.25 -16.15
C ARG A 211 2.16 15.55 -15.53
N ASN A 212 2.22 14.22 -15.40
CA ASN A 212 1.14 13.39 -14.89
C ASN A 212 1.46 12.78 -13.53
N PHE A 213 2.58 13.14 -12.88
CA PHE A 213 3.05 12.47 -11.66
C PHE A 213 1.96 12.40 -10.57
N PHE A 214 1.32 13.52 -10.27
CA PHE A 214 0.23 13.56 -9.27
C PHE A 214 -1.02 12.80 -9.73
N ASN A 215 -1.27 12.69 -11.04
CA ASN A 215 -2.39 11.95 -11.59
C ASN A 215 -2.26 10.44 -11.37
N LEU A 216 -1.02 9.93 -11.30
CA LEU A 216 -0.76 8.53 -10.98
C LEU A 216 -1.26 8.18 -9.57
N SER A 217 -1.12 9.09 -8.60
CA SER A 217 -1.65 8.87 -7.24
C SER A 217 -3.16 8.75 -7.23
N TYR A 218 -3.87 9.56 -8.03
CA TYR A 218 -5.33 9.44 -8.16
C TYR A 218 -5.75 8.13 -8.84
N LEU A 219 -4.97 7.63 -9.81
CA LEU A 219 -5.20 6.29 -10.37
C LEU A 219 -5.09 5.23 -9.26
N LEU A 220 -3.98 5.20 -8.50
CA LEU A 220 -3.76 4.22 -7.44
C LEU A 220 -4.85 4.27 -6.35
N GLN A 221 -5.29 5.47 -5.97
CA GLN A 221 -6.40 5.66 -5.03
C GLN A 221 -7.74 5.11 -5.55
N SER A 222 -8.00 5.22 -6.86
CA SER A 222 -9.25 4.72 -7.46
C SER A 222 -9.34 3.19 -7.50
N VAL A 223 -8.20 2.49 -7.46
CA VAL A 223 -8.12 1.03 -7.62
C VAL A 223 -8.99 0.32 -6.58
N GLU A 224 -8.84 0.64 -5.29
CA GLU A 224 -9.52 -0.07 -4.21
C GLU A 224 -11.05 0.11 -4.27
N SER A 225 -11.51 1.26 -4.75
CA SER A 225 -12.94 1.53 -4.93
C SER A 225 -13.55 0.84 -6.14
N LEU A 226 -12.80 0.72 -7.24
CA LEU A 226 -13.29 0.17 -8.51
C LEU A 226 -13.04 -1.34 -8.64
N TYR A 227 -11.97 -1.85 -8.05
CA TYR A 227 -11.58 -3.26 -8.08
C TYR A 227 -10.85 -3.68 -6.78
N PRO A 228 -11.60 -3.98 -5.70
CA PRO A 228 -11.05 -4.24 -4.35
C PRO A 228 -10.07 -5.42 -4.25
N SER A 229 -10.04 -6.31 -5.25
CA SER A 229 -9.06 -7.41 -5.30
C SER A 229 -7.64 -6.92 -5.60
N LEU A 230 -7.48 -5.69 -6.07
CA LEU A 230 -6.20 -5.04 -6.32
C LEU A 230 -6.08 -3.80 -5.43
N ARG A 231 -4.87 -3.50 -4.96
CA ARG A 231 -4.58 -2.23 -4.28
C ARG A 231 -3.32 -1.60 -4.87
N GLY A 232 -3.30 -0.28 -5.02
CA GLY A 232 -2.09 0.49 -5.30
C GLY A 232 -1.33 0.87 -4.02
N THR A 233 -0.02 1.12 -4.12
CA THR A 233 0.70 1.76 -3.00
C THR A 233 0.13 3.14 -2.67
N GLU A 234 0.31 3.58 -1.41
CA GLU A 234 -0.13 4.92 -0.98
C GLU A 234 0.56 6.03 -1.77
N GLU A 235 1.84 5.82 -2.08
CA GLU A 235 2.66 6.76 -2.84
C GLU A 235 3.15 6.15 -4.16
N VAL A 236 3.32 7.02 -5.15
CA VAL A 236 3.94 6.71 -6.43
C VAL A 236 5.44 6.91 -6.27
N GLY A 237 6.23 5.88 -6.58
CA GLY A 237 7.68 5.96 -6.54
C GLY A 237 8.26 6.84 -7.63
N GLN A 238 9.54 7.17 -7.48
CA GLN A 238 10.36 7.67 -8.57
C GLN A 238 11.52 6.69 -8.78
N ALA A 239 11.82 6.41 -10.04
CA ALA A 239 12.88 5.51 -10.42
C ALA A 239 13.84 6.19 -11.40
N THR A 240 15.07 5.71 -11.43
CA THR A 240 16.04 6.00 -12.49
C THR A 240 16.38 4.69 -13.19
N TRP A 241 16.78 4.74 -14.46
CA TRP A 241 17.10 3.54 -15.23
C TRP A 241 18.28 2.73 -14.67
N SER A 242 19.09 3.35 -13.80
CA SER A 242 20.29 2.73 -13.23
C SER A 242 20.01 1.90 -11.97
N GLU A 243 18.91 2.14 -11.24
CA GLU A 243 18.72 1.61 -9.88
C GLU A 243 17.28 1.16 -9.59
N ASN A 244 17.16 0.04 -8.86
CA ASN A 244 15.96 -0.40 -8.13
C ASN A 244 14.65 -0.50 -8.94
N LEU A 245 14.71 -0.74 -10.25
CA LEU A 245 13.52 -0.92 -11.10
C LEU A 245 12.62 -2.07 -10.60
N GLN A 246 13.25 -3.10 -10.05
CA GLN A 246 12.66 -4.36 -9.60
C GLN A 246 11.79 -4.16 -8.35
N GLU A 247 11.85 -3.01 -7.68
CA GLU A 247 10.91 -2.72 -6.59
C GLU A 247 9.50 -2.41 -7.08
N TYR A 248 9.34 -2.16 -8.39
CA TYR A 248 8.08 -1.71 -8.99
C TYR A 248 7.53 -2.75 -9.98
N ASP A 249 6.22 -2.94 -10.00
CA ASP A 249 5.55 -3.81 -10.97
C ASP A 249 5.37 -3.12 -12.32
N ILE A 250 5.27 -1.79 -12.29
CA ILE A 250 5.09 -0.96 -13.45
C ILE A 250 5.92 0.33 -13.34
N LEU A 251 6.66 0.60 -14.41
CA LEU A 251 7.36 1.87 -14.64
C LEU A 251 6.52 2.72 -15.59
N TYR A 252 6.30 3.97 -15.22
CA TYR A 252 5.56 4.96 -16.02
C TYR A 252 6.53 5.97 -16.64
N LEU A 253 6.38 6.19 -17.94
CA LEU A 253 7.16 7.14 -18.73
C LEU A 253 6.23 8.02 -19.56
N THR A 254 6.49 9.33 -19.59
CA THR A 254 5.82 10.27 -20.49
C THR A 254 6.81 11.38 -20.89
N GLY A 255 6.45 12.16 -21.90
CA GLY A 255 7.27 13.22 -22.47
C GLY A 255 7.04 13.39 -23.97
N LYS A 256 7.83 14.25 -24.60
CA LYS A 256 7.89 14.49 -26.04
C LYS A 256 9.22 14.07 -26.67
N GLN A 257 10.30 14.03 -25.89
CA GLN A 257 11.64 13.70 -26.36
C GLN A 257 11.83 12.19 -26.54
N ALA A 258 12.74 11.82 -27.44
CA ALA A 258 13.15 10.43 -27.64
C ALA A 258 13.76 9.85 -26.36
N LEU A 259 13.47 8.57 -26.07
CA LEU A 259 14.11 7.85 -24.98
C LEU A 259 15.54 7.48 -25.39
N THR A 260 16.50 7.96 -24.62
CA THR A 260 17.92 7.62 -24.77
C THR A 260 18.39 6.84 -23.56
N LEU A 261 18.83 5.60 -23.76
CA LEU A 261 19.40 4.74 -22.73
C LEU A 261 20.88 4.50 -23.06
N ASN A 262 21.75 4.56 -22.05
CA ASN A 262 23.10 4.02 -22.17
C ASN A 262 23.08 2.48 -22.07
N GLY A 263 24.22 1.82 -22.33
CA GLY A 263 24.29 0.36 -22.35
C GLY A 263 23.88 -0.31 -21.03
N ASN A 264 24.23 0.29 -19.89
CA ASN A 264 23.84 -0.22 -18.57
C ASN A 264 22.33 -0.07 -18.31
N GLU A 265 21.79 1.11 -18.65
CA GLU A 265 20.35 1.40 -18.53
C GLU A 265 19.50 0.49 -19.42
N PHE A 266 19.97 0.20 -20.64
CA PHE A 266 19.32 -0.74 -21.55
C PHE A 266 19.29 -2.16 -20.97
N GLU A 267 20.43 -2.67 -20.47
CA GLU A 267 20.49 -4.00 -19.86
C GLU A 267 19.64 -4.09 -18.58
N ASN A 268 19.63 -3.05 -17.76
CA ASN A 268 18.75 -2.97 -16.58
C ASN A 268 17.26 -3.04 -16.97
N LEU A 269 16.83 -2.28 -17.99
CA LEU A 269 15.46 -2.32 -18.48
C LEU A 269 15.12 -3.69 -19.08
N LYS A 270 16.02 -4.27 -19.86
CA LYS A 270 15.85 -5.62 -20.42
C LYS A 270 15.66 -6.66 -19.32
N ASN A 271 16.51 -6.65 -18.29
CA ASN A 271 16.39 -7.53 -17.14
C ASN A 271 15.08 -7.31 -16.39
N TYR A 272 14.68 -6.06 -16.18
CA TYR A 272 13.40 -5.71 -15.57
C TYR A 272 12.20 -6.31 -16.31
N LEU A 273 12.15 -6.15 -17.64
CA LEU A 273 11.08 -6.69 -18.49
C LEU A 273 11.07 -8.22 -18.55
N ASN A 274 12.25 -8.85 -18.51
CA ASN A 274 12.42 -10.31 -18.47
C ASN A 274 11.97 -10.92 -17.14
N LEU A 275 12.10 -10.19 -16.04
CA LEU A 275 11.55 -10.56 -14.73
C LEU A 275 10.04 -10.25 -14.61
N GLY A 276 9.41 -9.83 -15.71
CA GLY A 276 7.98 -9.59 -15.81
C GLY A 276 7.51 -8.20 -15.40
N GLY A 277 8.43 -7.27 -15.18
CA GLY A 277 8.11 -5.85 -15.09
C GLY A 277 7.43 -5.32 -16.35
N VAL A 278 6.75 -4.18 -16.21
CA VAL A 278 6.07 -3.51 -17.33
C VAL A 278 6.54 -2.06 -17.46
N LEU A 279 6.88 -1.66 -18.68
CA LEU A 279 7.10 -0.26 -19.02
C LEU A 279 5.84 0.28 -19.69
N LEU A 280 5.12 1.16 -19.00
CA LEU A 280 4.02 1.94 -19.55
C LEU A 280 4.55 3.28 -20.05
N VAL A 281 4.51 3.48 -21.36
CA VAL A 281 4.81 4.75 -22.00
C VAL A 281 3.49 5.42 -22.38
N ASP A 282 3.18 6.55 -21.76
CA ASP A 282 2.01 7.37 -22.08
C ASP A 282 2.45 8.61 -22.88
N ALA A 283 2.41 8.48 -24.20
CA ALA A 283 2.88 9.50 -25.13
C ALA A 283 1.72 10.40 -25.58
N PRO A 284 1.89 11.74 -25.54
CA PRO A 284 1.06 12.65 -26.32
C PRO A 284 1.06 12.29 -27.82
N LEU A 285 -0.04 12.59 -28.53
CA LEU A 285 -0.13 12.29 -29.97
C LEU A 285 0.92 13.00 -30.81
N ASP A 286 1.42 14.15 -30.36
CA ASP A 286 2.45 14.95 -31.02
C ASP A 286 3.90 14.58 -30.59
N ALA A 287 4.07 13.55 -29.74
CA ALA A 287 5.37 13.10 -29.25
C ALA A 287 6.05 12.09 -30.19
N THR A 288 6.15 12.42 -31.49
CA THR A 288 6.75 11.55 -32.51
C THR A 288 8.15 11.01 -32.11
N PRO A 289 9.08 11.83 -31.57
CA PRO A 289 10.40 11.32 -31.19
C PRO A 289 10.35 10.24 -30.11
N LEU A 290 9.47 10.41 -29.11
CA LEU A 290 9.27 9.39 -28.08
C LEU A 290 8.70 8.11 -28.70
N ILE A 291 7.61 8.23 -29.48
CA ILE A 291 6.93 7.09 -30.12
C ILE A 291 7.89 6.28 -30.99
N GLU A 292 8.69 6.94 -31.83
CA GLU A 292 9.67 6.28 -32.70
C GLU A 292 10.77 5.59 -31.89
N SER A 293 11.32 6.25 -30.86
CA SER A 293 12.36 5.67 -30.01
C SER A 293 11.89 4.42 -29.25
N ILE A 294 10.63 4.38 -28.82
CA ILE A 294 10.06 3.22 -28.12
C ILE A 294 9.81 2.06 -29.08
N ASN A 295 9.38 2.34 -30.32
CA ASN A 295 9.29 1.31 -31.35
C ASN A 295 10.67 0.72 -31.67
N ALA A 296 11.70 1.56 -31.79
CA ALA A 296 13.08 1.12 -32.01
C ALA A 296 13.60 0.28 -30.82
N LEU A 297 13.34 0.72 -29.59
CA LEU A 297 13.69 -0.05 -28.38
C LEU A 297 13.03 -1.43 -28.38
N ALA A 298 11.74 -1.51 -28.68
CA ALA A 298 11.01 -2.77 -28.74
C ALA A 298 11.56 -3.72 -29.82
N GLN A 299 12.01 -3.19 -30.96
CA GLN A 299 12.70 -3.98 -31.99
C GLN A 299 14.05 -4.50 -31.49
N GLN A 300 14.84 -3.67 -30.79
CA GLN A 300 16.13 -4.07 -30.20
C GLN A 300 15.97 -5.15 -29.10
N LEU A 301 14.82 -5.15 -28.40
CA LEU A 301 14.43 -6.18 -27.44
C LEU A 301 13.79 -7.42 -28.09
N GLU A 302 13.82 -7.52 -29.42
CA GLU A 302 13.25 -8.62 -30.22
C GLU A 302 11.75 -8.86 -29.96
N SER A 303 11.05 -7.82 -29.51
CA SER A 303 9.64 -7.86 -29.12
C SER A 303 8.87 -6.70 -29.75
N PRO A 304 8.73 -6.67 -31.09
CA PRO A 304 8.13 -5.55 -31.79
C PRO A 304 6.71 -5.29 -31.31
N LEU A 305 6.38 -4.01 -31.14
CA LEU A 305 5.06 -3.60 -30.69
C LEU A 305 4.00 -3.89 -31.76
N ARG A 306 2.83 -4.32 -31.32
CA ARG A 306 1.66 -4.58 -32.17
C ARG A 306 0.43 -3.90 -31.59
N ALA A 307 -0.47 -3.46 -32.46
CA ALA A 307 -1.69 -2.78 -32.03
C ALA A 307 -2.56 -3.72 -31.21
N LEU A 308 -3.20 -3.20 -30.16
CA LEU A 308 -4.06 -4.00 -29.28
C LEU A 308 -5.25 -4.60 -30.06
N GLU A 309 -5.68 -3.94 -31.13
CA GLU A 309 -6.73 -4.39 -32.05
C GLU A 309 -6.30 -5.62 -32.87
N GLU A 310 -5.00 -5.76 -33.14
CA GLU A 310 -4.40 -6.91 -33.84
C GLU A 310 -4.11 -8.08 -32.90
N GLN A 311 -4.15 -7.84 -31.58
CA GLN A 311 -4.00 -8.89 -30.57
C GLN A 311 -5.23 -9.79 -30.51
N ARG A 312 -5.09 -10.91 -29.79
CA ARG A 312 -6.22 -11.78 -29.49
C ARG A 312 -7.34 -11.01 -28.79
N ARG A 313 -8.59 -11.33 -29.12
CA ARG A 313 -9.78 -10.66 -28.54
C ARG A 313 -9.89 -10.80 -27.02
N ASP A 314 -9.29 -11.84 -26.45
CA ASP A 314 -9.24 -12.12 -25.02
C ASP A 314 -8.02 -11.49 -24.31
N HIS A 315 -7.28 -10.58 -24.98
CA HIS A 315 -6.14 -9.91 -24.37
C HIS A 315 -6.52 -9.24 -23.04
N PRO A 316 -5.76 -9.43 -21.94
CA PRO A 316 -6.16 -8.95 -20.61
C PRO A 316 -6.38 -7.44 -20.53
N LEU A 317 -5.56 -6.64 -21.22
CA LEU A 317 -5.75 -5.17 -21.28
C LEU A 317 -7.13 -4.76 -21.81
N ARG A 318 -7.78 -5.62 -22.59
CA ARG A 318 -9.11 -5.39 -23.14
C ARG A 318 -10.23 -6.00 -22.30
N THR A 319 -9.94 -7.00 -21.46
CA THR A 319 -10.97 -7.85 -20.87
C THR A 319 -10.94 -7.95 -19.35
N LYS A 320 -9.88 -7.47 -18.68
CA LYS A 320 -9.69 -7.67 -17.23
C LYS A 320 -9.09 -6.46 -16.51
N PRO A 321 -9.68 -6.03 -15.37
CA PRO A 321 -10.97 -6.50 -14.84
C PRO A 321 -12.18 -5.94 -15.62
N PHE A 322 -12.00 -4.85 -16.38
CA PHE A 322 -13.07 -4.20 -17.14
C PHE A 322 -13.01 -4.55 -18.62
N LEU A 323 -14.17 -4.73 -19.23
CA LEU A 323 -14.30 -5.05 -20.66
C LEU A 323 -14.33 -3.77 -21.50
N PHE A 324 -13.42 -3.67 -22.47
CA PHE A 324 -13.37 -2.59 -23.45
C PHE A 324 -13.71 -3.11 -24.85
N ALA A 325 -14.85 -2.67 -25.38
CA ALA A 325 -15.19 -2.83 -26.79
C ALA A 325 -14.55 -1.74 -27.66
N ALA A 326 -14.33 -0.55 -27.09
CA ALA A 326 -13.63 0.58 -27.67
C ALA A 326 -12.71 1.19 -26.60
N LEU A 327 -11.60 1.80 -27.03
CA LEU A 327 -10.65 2.45 -26.14
C LEU A 327 -11.14 3.85 -25.70
N PRO A 328 -10.68 4.37 -24.55
CA PRO A 328 -11.01 5.71 -24.09
C PRO A 328 -10.69 6.79 -25.14
N ILE A 329 -11.49 7.86 -25.11
CA ILE A 329 -11.30 9.04 -25.96
C ILE A 329 -10.66 10.14 -25.11
N VAL A 330 -9.52 10.67 -25.57
CA VAL A 330 -8.82 11.79 -24.97
C VAL A 330 -8.71 12.90 -26.00
N ASN A 331 -9.10 14.13 -25.63
CA ASN A 331 -9.14 15.28 -26.56
C ASN A 331 -9.86 14.99 -27.88
N GLN A 332 -11.03 14.32 -27.79
CA GLN A 332 -11.89 13.93 -28.93
C GLN A 332 -11.29 12.88 -29.88
N GLN A 333 -10.13 12.29 -29.56
CA GLN A 333 -9.52 11.21 -30.33
C GLN A 333 -9.43 9.94 -29.49
N PRO A 334 -9.76 8.76 -30.04
CA PRO A 334 -9.51 7.51 -29.34
C PRO A 334 -8.01 7.34 -29.12
N ILE A 335 -7.62 6.89 -27.93
CA ILE A 335 -6.24 6.50 -27.70
C ILE A 335 -5.90 5.27 -28.53
N GLN A 336 -4.61 5.08 -28.81
CA GLN A 336 -4.10 3.86 -29.43
C GLN A 336 -3.17 3.17 -28.45
N ILE A 337 -3.19 1.83 -28.44
CA ILE A 337 -2.35 1.03 -27.54
C ILE A 337 -1.56 0.03 -28.38
N LEU A 338 -0.25 0.09 -28.22
CA LEU A 338 0.73 -0.82 -28.82
C LEU A 338 1.38 -1.62 -27.70
N THR A 339 1.55 -2.94 -27.87
CA THR A 339 2.12 -3.82 -26.84
C THR A 339 3.14 -4.79 -27.39
N GLY A 340 4.17 -5.11 -26.61
CA GLY A 340 5.19 -6.10 -26.94
C GLY A 340 6.24 -6.22 -25.84
N GLY A 341 6.65 -7.44 -25.47
CA GLY A 341 7.80 -7.67 -24.57
C GLY A 341 7.68 -7.10 -23.15
N GLY A 342 6.48 -6.75 -22.68
CA GLY A 342 6.28 -6.03 -21.41
C GLY A 342 6.26 -4.51 -21.55
N ILE A 343 6.39 -3.97 -22.76
CA ILE A 343 6.16 -2.55 -23.06
C ILE A 343 4.69 -2.36 -23.46
N ILE A 344 4.06 -1.33 -22.90
CA ILE A 344 2.75 -0.82 -23.28
C ILE A 344 2.94 0.64 -23.69
N LEU A 345 2.79 0.93 -24.98
CA LEU A 345 2.82 2.29 -25.50
C LEU A 345 1.38 2.75 -25.74
N VAL A 346 0.96 3.76 -24.98
CA VAL A 346 -0.31 4.46 -25.13
C VAL A 346 -0.07 5.77 -25.85
N MET A 347 -0.76 6.00 -26.96
CA MET A 347 -0.72 7.26 -27.71
C MET A 347 -2.03 8.00 -27.46
N GLY A 348 -1.97 9.13 -26.75
CA GLY A 348 -3.15 9.90 -26.34
C GLY A 348 -3.07 10.62 -25.01
N ASN A 349 -1.98 10.45 -24.23
CA ASN A 349 -1.81 11.08 -22.90
C ASN A 349 -2.93 10.71 -21.90
N ILE A 350 -3.22 9.42 -21.73
CA ILE A 350 -4.29 8.95 -20.85
C ILE A 350 -4.07 9.33 -19.38
N GLY A 351 -2.81 9.43 -18.94
CA GLY A 351 -2.45 9.80 -17.58
C GLY A 351 -2.90 11.22 -17.21
N SER A 352 -3.15 12.09 -18.19
CA SER A 352 -3.75 13.40 -17.93
C SER A 352 -5.19 13.34 -17.43
N ILE A 353 -5.89 12.22 -17.64
CA ILE A 353 -7.31 12.03 -17.32
C ILE A 353 -7.53 11.31 -15.98
N TRP A 354 -6.50 10.68 -15.43
CA TRP A 354 -6.62 9.93 -14.16
C TRP A 354 -6.80 10.82 -12.92
N GLY A 355 -6.34 12.07 -13.00
CA GLY A 355 -6.36 13.01 -11.89
C GLY A 355 -7.33 14.18 -12.08
N LEU A 356 -7.14 15.18 -11.23
CA LEU A 356 -7.94 16.40 -11.26
C LEU A 356 -7.50 17.29 -12.42
N ASP A 357 -8.47 17.71 -13.23
CA ASP A 357 -8.28 18.82 -14.16
C ASP A 357 -8.43 20.14 -13.42
N SER A 358 -7.45 21.03 -13.53
CA SER A 358 -7.48 22.35 -12.88
C SER A 358 -8.65 23.22 -13.35
N LYS A 359 -9.17 22.94 -14.55
CA LYS A 359 -10.35 23.63 -15.12
C LYS A 359 -11.67 22.95 -14.76
N LEU A 360 -11.65 21.81 -14.05
CA LEU A 360 -12.82 21.01 -13.70
C LEU A 360 -13.72 20.69 -14.92
N SER A 361 -13.12 20.50 -16.08
CA SER A 361 -13.81 20.41 -17.36
C SER A 361 -14.03 18.97 -17.85
N LEU A 362 -13.32 18.00 -17.27
CA LEU A 362 -13.41 16.60 -17.66
C LEU A 362 -14.72 15.96 -17.19
N PRO A 363 -15.52 15.35 -18.10
CA PRO A 363 -16.69 14.60 -17.71
C PRO A 363 -16.33 13.39 -16.83
N ARG A 364 -17.15 13.11 -15.82
CA ARG A 364 -16.97 11.94 -14.94
C ARG A 364 -16.85 10.62 -15.71
N LEU A 365 -17.61 10.46 -16.81
CA LEU A 365 -17.54 9.27 -17.64
C LEU A 365 -16.14 9.09 -18.25
N THR A 366 -15.52 10.18 -18.71
CA THR A 366 -14.17 10.17 -19.28
C THR A 366 -13.13 9.77 -18.23
N ILE A 367 -13.21 10.36 -17.04
CA ILE A 367 -12.35 10.02 -15.90
C ILE A 367 -12.49 8.55 -15.54
N ARG A 368 -13.73 8.07 -15.35
CA ARG A 368 -14.02 6.68 -14.98
C ARG A 368 -13.51 5.69 -16.03
N THR A 369 -13.79 5.95 -17.31
CA THR A 369 -13.36 5.07 -18.41
C THR A 369 -11.82 4.98 -18.48
N ALA A 370 -11.12 6.10 -18.25
CA ALA A 370 -9.66 6.11 -18.20
C ALA A 370 -9.11 5.37 -16.96
N GLN A 371 -9.72 5.56 -15.78
CA GLN A 371 -9.35 4.86 -14.55
C GLN A 371 -9.56 3.35 -14.69
N GLU A 372 -10.68 2.90 -15.24
CA GLU A 372 -10.96 1.49 -15.50
C GLU A 372 -9.90 0.88 -16.44
N LEU A 373 -9.48 1.59 -17.51
CA LEU A 373 -8.38 1.11 -18.35
C LEU A 373 -7.03 1.13 -17.62
N GLY A 374 -6.78 2.15 -16.81
CA GLY A 374 -5.59 2.21 -15.95
C GLY A 374 -5.51 0.99 -15.02
N ILE A 375 -6.63 0.58 -14.43
CA ILE A 375 -6.71 -0.63 -13.59
C ILE A 375 -6.47 -1.90 -14.42
N ASN A 376 -6.96 -1.99 -15.66
CA ASN A 376 -6.59 -3.10 -16.56
C ASN A 376 -5.08 -3.18 -16.77
N ILE A 377 -4.41 -2.04 -16.97
CA ILE A 377 -2.96 -1.96 -17.13
C ILE A 377 -2.22 -2.38 -15.85
N LEU A 378 -2.65 -1.88 -14.68
CA LEU A 378 -2.07 -2.26 -13.38
C LEU A 378 -2.21 -3.75 -13.11
N LEU A 379 -3.40 -4.32 -13.36
CA LEU A 379 -3.64 -5.75 -13.18
C LEU A 379 -2.80 -6.58 -14.15
N TYR A 380 -2.68 -6.15 -15.40
CA TYR A 380 -1.83 -6.81 -16.39
C TYR A 380 -0.37 -6.83 -15.95
N ALA A 381 0.17 -5.69 -15.46
CA ALA A 381 1.54 -5.60 -14.99
C ALA A 381 1.82 -6.57 -13.84
N TRP A 382 0.96 -6.56 -12.83
CA TRP A 382 1.08 -7.50 -11.72
C TRP A 382 0.96 -8.96 -12.16
N LYS A 383 -0.02 -9.30 -13.01
CA LYS A 383 -0.21 -10.67 -13.50
C LYS A 383 0.96 -11.16 -14.35
N ARG A 384 1.53 -10.29 -15.19
CA ARG A 384 2.72 -10.61 -15.98
C ARG A 384 3.88 -11.00 -15.09
N ARG A 385 4.16 -10.19 -14.08
CA ARG A 385 5.20 -10.45 -13.09
C ARG A 385 4.95 -11.76 -12.35
N GLN A 386 3.74 -11.95 -11.83
CA GLN A 386 3.34 -13.18 -11.14
C GLN A 386 3.54 -14.42 -12.02
N PHE A 387 3.05 -14.41 -13.27
CA PHE A 387 3.13 -15.58 -14.14
C PHE A 387 4.54 -15.92 -14.58
N ILE A 388 5.40 -14.94 -14.78
CA ILE A 388 6.82 -15.18 -15.06
C ILE A 388 7.54 -15.68 -13.80
N GLY A 389 7.25 -15.08 -12.64
CA GLY A 389 7.77 -15.53 -11.35
C GLY A 389 7.41 -16.98 -11.07
N LEU A 390 6.16 -17.39 -11.27
CA LEU A 390 5.73 -18.79 -11.08
C LEU A 390 6.49 -19.83 -11.93
N GLN A 391 7.22 -19.41 -12.95
CA GLN A 391 8.06 -20.28 -13.78
C GLN A 391 9.53 -20.33 -13.30
N GLN A 392 9.92 -19.46 -12.38
CA GLN A 392 11.25 -19.41 -11.81
C GLN A 392 11.35 -20.32 -10.57
N GLU A 393 12.55 -20.84 -10.31
CA GLU A 393 12.83 -21.60 -9.08
C GLU A 393 12.93 -20.65 -7.87
N ASP A 394 11.80 -20.26 -7.28
CA ASP A 394 11.76 -19.68 -5.94
C ASP A 394 10.82 -20.49 -5.03
N ILE A 395 11.43 -20.99 -3.95
CA ILE A 395 10.77 -21.75 -2.90
C ILE A 395 10.11 -20.86 -1.84
N SER A 396 10.32 -19.53 -1.91
CA SER A 396 9.79 -18.57 -0.94
C SER A 396 8.27 -18.35 -1.09
N GLY A 397 7.72 -18.61 -2.28
CA GLY A 397 6.33 -18.30 -2.62
C GLY A 397 6.03 -16.79 -2.64
N GLN A 398 7.05 -15.94 -2.71
CA GLN A 398 6.95 -14.48 -2.76
C GLN A 398 7.04 -14.01 -4.22
N TRP A 399 5.91 -14.04 -4.92
CA TRP A 399 5.80 -13.65 -6.34
C TRP A 399 4.85 -12.48 -6.54
#